data_AF-A0A7S0MLI4-F1
#
_entry.id   AF-A0A7S0MLI4-F1
#
_cell.length_a   1.000
_cell.length_b   1.000
_cell.length_c   1.000
_cell.angle_alpha   90.00
_cell.angle_beta   90.00
_cell.angle_gamma   90.00
#
_symmetry.space_group_name_H-M   'P 1'
#
loop_
_entity.id
_entity.type
_entity.pdbx_description
1 polymer ?
#
loop_
_entity_poly.entity_id
_entity_poly.type
_entity_poly.pdbx_seq_one_letter_code
_entity_poly.pdbx_strand_id
1 'polypeptide(L)'
;CNSLVKYRPPCMTSNKNDGVTHDTIDAKEFAAAFARAVTEESDGGNDFIARYGPESIYSLMQRVFPQICIEPGNHSTRSKISCHEFNRLLSSECGFKSKPIRRKAVASTKCSRFFCGRRWLDPSDAASRQKLEQAHRDLCANFPAFSRASSFQTLLSRLSPASVTAGAAAPAGSDSGGADESREAVGRRVGAGQAAAGRRAAAERGGGDRP
;
A
#
# COMPACT_ATOMS: atom_id res chain seq x y z
N CYS A 1 -31.36 -10.33 -16.63
CA CYS A 1 -30.32 -9.29 -16.66
C CYS A 1 -30.88 -8.00 -16.08
N ASN A 2 -30.67 -7.74 -14.78
CA ASN A 2 -31.05 -6.48 -14.15
C ASN A 2 -29.88 -5.97 -13.32
N SER A 3 -29.22 -4.93 -13.82
CA SER A 3 -28.06 -4.29 -13.22
C SER A 3 -28.53 -3.30 -12.16
N LEU A 4 -28.32 -3.64 -10.89
CA LEU A 4 -28.57 -2.76 -9.74
C LEU A 4 -27.44 -1.72 -9.65
N VAL A 5 -27.65 -0.58 -10.28
CA VAL A 5 -26.81 0.62 -10.13
C VAL A 5 -27.02 1.17 -8.72
N LYS A 6 -26.03 1.00 -7.84
CA LYS A 6 -26.02 1.62 -6.51
C LYS A 6 -25.86 3.13 -6.63
N TYR A 7 -26.95 3.86 -6.43
CA TYR A 7 -26.95 5.31 -6.26
C TYR A 7 -26.16 5.69 -5.00
N ARG A 8 -25.05 6.42 -5.17
CA ARG A 8 -24.27 6.99 -4.05
C ARG A 8 -24.72 8.45 -3.92
N PRO A 9 -25.37 8.87 -2.81
CA PRO A 9 -25.82 10.24 -2.67
C PRO A 9 -24.61 11.20 -2.64
N PRO A 10 -24.73 12.40 -3.24
CA PRO A 10 -23.71 13.41 -3.16
C PRO A 10 -23.54 13.84 -1.70
N CYS A 11 -22.30 13.82 -1.22
CA CYS A 11 -21.93 14.30 0.11
C CYS A 11 -22.28 15.78 0.23
N MET A 12 -23.32 16.09 1.00
CA MET A 12 -23.66 17.45 1.36
C MET A 12 -22.56 18.03 2.26
N THR A 13 -21.79 18.96 1.73
CA THR A 13 -20.84 19.78 2.48
C THR A 13 -21.63 20.79 3.30
N SER A 14 -21.82 20.52 4.59
CA SER A 14 -22.30 21.52 5.55
C SER A 14 -21.27 22.64 5.67
N ASN A 15 -21.63 23.82 5.19
CA ASN A 15 -20.93 25.07 5.47
C ASN A 15 -21.07 25.40 6.96
N LYS A 16 -19.97 25.25 7.71
CA LYS A 16 -19.78 25.89 9.01
C LYS A 16 -18.74 26.99 8.83
N ASN A 17 -19.23 28.23 8.88
CA ASN A 17 -18.41 29.43 9.05
C ASN A 17 -17.93 29.47 10.49
N ASP A 18 -16.67 29.11 10.72
CA ASP A 18 -15.95 29.44 11.95
C ASP A 18 -14.78 30.36 11.55
N GLY A 19 -14.93 31.65 11.85
CA GLY A 19 -13.90 32.65 11.66
C GLY A 19 -12.76 32.45 12.65
N VAL A 20 -11.69 31.79 12.20
CA VAL A 20 -10.26 32.14 12.32
C VAL A 20 -9.61 31.22 11.30
N THR A 21 -9.17 31.75 10.16
CA THR A 21 -8.55 31.00 9.06
C THR A 21 -7.16 30.52 9.47
N HIS A 22 -7.10 29.52 10.34
CA HIS A 22 -6.00 28.57 10.29
C HIS A 22 -6.19 27.81 8.98
N ASP A 23 -5.23 27.88 8.07
CA ASP A 23 -5.11 27.01 6.90
C ASP A 23 -5.06 25.54 7.35
N THR A 24 -6.19 24.98 7.78
CA THR A 24 -6.27 23.60 8.24
C THR A 24 -6.21 22.72 7.02
N ILE A 25 -5.01 22.23 6.71
CA ILE A 25 -4.79 21.21 5.69
C ILE A 25 -5.69 20.02 6.00
N ASP A 26 -6.45 19.57 5.01
CA ASP A 26 -7.09 18.26 5.09
C ASP A 26 -6.00 17.19 4.99
N ALA A 27 -5.73 16.52 6.12
CA ALA A 27 -4.65 15.55 6.22
C ALA A 27 -4.84 14.35 5.27
N LYS A 28 -6.08 13.99 4.93
CA LYS A 28 -6.37 12.88 4.02
C LYS A 28 -6.08 13.29 2.58
N GLU A 29 -6.51 14.49 2.19
CA GLU A 29 -6.25 15.01 0.86
C GLU A 29 -4.74 15.15 0.61
N PHE A 30 -4.01 15.75 1.56
CA PHE A 30 -2.55 15.82 1.49
C PHE A 30 -1.92 14.42 1.41
N ALA A 31 -2.33 13.49 2.29
CA ALA A 31 -1.78 12.14 2.31
C ALA A 31 -1.93 11.40 0.98
N ALA A 32 -3.10 11.52 0.35
CA ALA A 32 -3.37 10.93 -0.97
C ALA A 32 -2.50 11.59 -2.05
N ALA A 33 -2.40 12.92 -2.07
CA ALA A 33 -1.57 13.66 -3.01
C ALA A 33 -0.08 13.31 -2.83
N PHE A 34 0.40 13.29 -1.60
CA PHE A 34 1.78 12.97 -1.26
C PHE A 34 2.17 11.55 -1.70
N ALA A 35 1.30 10.56 -1.46
CA ALA A 35 1.57 9.19 -1.88
C ALA A 35 1.69 9.06 -3.41
N ARG A 36 0.84 9.77 -4.17
CA ARG A 36 0.94 9.82 -5.64
C ARG A 36 2.14 10.62 -6.12
N ALA A 37 2.57 11.62 -5.37
CA ALA A 37 3.73 12.44 -5.72
C ALA A 37 5.06 11.69 -5.62
N VAL A 38 5.17 10.75 -4.67
CA VAL A 38 6.43 10.03 -4.39
C VAL A 38 6.47 8.61 -4.95
N THR A 39 5.37 8.13 -5.53
CA THR A 39 5.26 6.78 -6.09
C THR A 39 4.59 6.80 -7.45
N GLU A 40 4.93 5.83 -8.30
CA GLU A 40 4.25 5.62 -9.57
C GLU A 40 3.77 4.18 -9.72
N GLU A 41 2.81 3.98 -10.61
CA GLU A 41 2.37 2.65 -11.00
C GLU A 41 3.50 1.93 -11.73
N SER A 42 3.62 0.64 -11.46
CA SER A 42 4.58 -0.22 -12.16
C SER A 42 3.92 -1.53 -12.52
N ASP A 43 4.17 -1.96 -13.75
CA ASP A 43 3.83 -3.29 -14.24
C ASP A 43 4.82 -4.36 -13.76
N GLY A 44 5.89 -3.94 -13.07
CA GLY A 44 6.86 -4.82 -12.44
C GLY A 44 6.20 -5.74 -11.41
N GLY A 45 6.19 -7.04 -11.68
CA GLY A 45 5.63 -8.05 -10.78
C GLY A 45 6.27 -8.10 -9.38
N ASN A 46 7.46 -7.51 -9.24
CA ASN A 46 8.25 -7.47 -8.02
C ASN A 46 8.31 -6.08 -7.35
N ASP A 47 7.54 -5.11 -7.82
CA ASP A 47 7.55 -3.77 -7.22
C ASP A 47 6.57 -3.69 -6.05
N PHE A 48 7.15 -3.48 -4.87
CA PHE A 48 6.45 -3.43 -3.60
C PHE A 48 6.87 -2.23 -2.76
N ILE A 49 5.89 -1.64 -2.07
CA ILE A 49 6.12 -0.59 -1.07
C ILE A 49 5.58 -1.05 0.27
N ALA A 50 6.38 -0.92 1.33
CA ALA A 50 5.97 -1.35 2.67
C ALA A 50 4.75 -0.54 3.16
N ARG A 51 3.77 -1.22 3.76
CA ARG A 51 2.61 -0.53 4.38
C ARG A 51 2.94 0.06 5.74
N TYR A 52 3.88 -0.55 6.44
CA TYR A 52 4.27 -0.20 7.80
C TYR A 52 5.79 -0.19 7.93
N GLY A 53 6.28 0.47 8.98
CA GLY A 53 7.71 0.55 9.27
C GLY A 53 8.41 1.75 8.62
N PRO A 54 9.74 1.84 8.77
CA PRO A 54 10.55 2.99 8.32
C PRO A 54 10.51 3.19 6.81
N GLU A 55 10.31 2.11 6.06
CA GLU A 55 10.24 2.10 4.59
C GLU A 55 8.83 2.32 4.04
N SER A 56 7.88 2.72 4.88
CA SER A 56 6.52 3.03 4.43
C SER A 56 6.39 4.47 3.95
N ILE A 57 5.43 4.70 3.04
CA ILE A 57 5.05 6.05 2.59
C ILE A 57 4.66 6.95 3.77
N TYR A 58 3.99 6.38 4.77
CA TYR A 58 3.64 7.10 6.00
C TYR A 58 4.88 7.57 6.76
N SER A 59 5.91 6.71 6.90
CA SER A 59 7.14 7.09 7.60
C SER A 59 7.94 8.13 6.82
N LEU A 60 7.95 8.08 5.49
CA LEU A 60 8.51 9.17 4.68
C LEU A 60 7.74 10.47 4.92
N MET A 61 6.41 10.45 4.85
CA MET A 61 5.57 11.62 5.09
C MET A 61 5.80 12.20 6.49
N GLN A 62 5.95 11.36 7.51
CA GLN A 62 6.24 11.80 8.87
C GLN A 62 7.61 12.49 8.99
N ARG A 63 8.62 12.03 8.22
CA ARG A 63 9.96 12.64 8.21
C ARG A 63 10.01 13.98 7.44
N VAL A 64 9.16 14.14 6.43
CA VAL A 64 9.14 15.33 5.57
C VAL A 64 8.15 16.37 6.11
N PHE A 65 7.00 15.95 6.62
CA PHE A 65 5.94 16.82 7.12
C PHE A 65 5.27 16.23 8.37
N PRO A 66 5.93 16.28 9.55
CA PRO A 66 5.43 15.65 10.77
C PRO A 66 4.14 16.26 11.30
N GLN A 67 3.84 17.52 10.97
CA GLN A 67 2.70 18.27 11.54
C GLN A 67 1.33 17.65 11.22
N ILE A 68 1.22 16.94 10.10
CA ILE A 68 0.00 16.24 9.67
C ILE A 68 -0.04 14.77 10.09
N CYS A 69 1.03 14.28 10.72
CA CYS A 69 1.12 12.91 11.20
C CYS A 69 0.80 12.87 12.69
N ILE A 70 0.16 11.80 13.13
CA ILE A 70 -0.14 11.58 14.54
C ILE A 70 1.05 10.87 15.19
N GLU A 71 1.46 11.37 16.35
CA GLU A 71 2.45 10.69 17.18
C GLU A 71 1.87 9.41 17.81
N PRO A 72 2.67 8.35 18.00
CA PRO A 72 2.22 7.13 18.64
C PRO A 72 1.50 7.41 19.98
N GLY A 73 0.26 6.95 20.13
CA GLY A 73 -0.54 7.12 21.35
C GLY A 73 -1.58 8.25 21.30
N ASN A 74 -1.57 9.09 20.25
CA ASN A 74 -2.58 10.13 20.07
C ASN A 74 -3.72 9.69 19.14
N HIS A 75 -4.90 10.30 19.30
CA HIS A 75 -6.06 10.07 18.45
C HIS A 75 -6.04 10.94 17.20
N SER A 76 -6.80 10.51 16.18
CA SER A 76 -6.94 11.22 14.90
C SER A 76 -7.80 12.46 15.01
N THR A 77 -7.36 13.52 14.34
CA THR A 77 -8.05 14.80 14.23
C THR A 77 -8.21 15.15 12.77
N ARG A 78 -9.07 16.12 12.43
CA ARG A 78 -9.25 16.56 11.04
C ARG A 78 -7.93 17.01 10.37
N SER A 79 -6.99 17.51 11.17
CA SER A 79 -5.68 18.03 10.74
C SER A 79 -4.54 17.02 10.78
N LYS A 80 -4.75 15.80 11.30
CA LYS A 80 -3.69 14.78 11.41
C LYS A 80 -4.19 13.39 11.05
N ILE A 81 -3.32 12.57 10.46
CA ILE A 81 -3.66 11.22 10.02
C ILE A 81 -2.80 10.16 10.72
N SER A 82 -3.44 9.08 11.17
CA SER A 82 -2.74 7.92 11.73
C SER A 82 -2.17 7.04 10.61
N CYS A 83 -1.15 6.25 10.92
CA CYS A 83 -0.62 5.25 9.97
C CYS A 83 -1.71 4.27 9.49
N HIS A 84 -2.65 3.90 10.37
CA HIS A 84 -3.75 3.01 10.01
C HIS A 84 -4.73 3.66 9.03
N GLU A 85 -5.17 4.89 9.30
CA GLU A 85 -6.06 5.64 8.42
C GLU A 85 -5.40 5.96 7.08
N PHE A 86 -4.12 6.33 7.10
CA PHE A 86 -3.33 6.55 5.88
C PHE A 86 -3.33 5.30 4.99
N ASN A 87 -3.03 4.13 5.57
CA ASN A 87 -3.05 2.88 4.83
C ASN A 87 -4.45 2.51 4.31
N ARG A 88 -5.49 2.76 5.09
CA ARG A 88 -6.88 2.54 4.67
C ARG A 88 -7.23 3.44 3.50
N LEU A 89 -6.92 4.73 3.59
CA LEU A 89 -7.10 5.75 2.55
C LEU A 89 -6.46 5.32 1.24
N LEU A 90 -5.19 4.89 1.27
CA LEU A 90 -4.50 4.47 0.06
C LEU A 90 -5.18 3.27 -0.62
N SER A 91 -5.64 2.29 0.16
CA SER A 91 -6.33 1.12 -0.37
C SER A 91 -7.74 1.42 -0.88
N SER A 92 -8.52 2.28 -0.21
CA SER A 92 -9.92 2.53 -0.59
C SER A 92 -10.09 3.63 -1.62
N GLU A 93 -9.25 4.66 -1.61
CA GLU A 93 -9.46 5.89 -2.39
C GLU A 93 -8.37 6.13 -3.43
N CYS A 94 -7.16 5.60 -3.22
CA CYS A 94 -6.04 5.78 -4.15
C CYS A 94 -5.74 4.55 -5.02
N GLY A 95 -6.50 3.46 -4.87
CA GLY A 95 -6.33 2.25 -5.67
C GLY A 95 -5.06 1.45 -5.34
N PHE A 96 -4.42 1.69 -4.18
CA PHE A 96 -3.23 0.93 -3.78
C PHE A 96 -3.63 -0.50 -3.38
N LYS A 97 -3.29 -1.45 -4.25
CA LYS A 97 -3.58 -2.87 -4.04
C LYS A 97 -2.67 -3.43 -2.94
N SER A 98 -3.27 -3.96 -1.89
CA SER A 98 -2.55 -4.63 -0.80
C SER A 98 -2.55 -6.14 -1.02
N LYS A 99 -1.38 -6.78 -0.97
CA LYS A 99 -1.28 -8.25 -0.93
C LYS A 99 -0.54 -8.70 0.35
N PRO A 100 -1.03 -9.72 1.06
CA PRO A 100 -0.23 -10.37 2.09
C PRO A 100 0.92 -11.14 1.43
N ILE A 101 2.11 -11.12 2.04
CA ILE A 101 3.20 -11.98 1.60
C ILE A 101 2.83 -13.43 1.93
N ARG A 102 2.74 -14.28 0.90
CA ARG A 102 2.52 -15.73 1.07
C ARG A 102 3.81 -16.55 1.14
N ARG A 103 5.01 -15.96 0.98
CA ARG A 103 6.28 -16.69 0.86
C ARG A 103 7.43 -16.05 1.63
N LYS A 104 8.33 -16.88 2.17
CA LYS A 104 9.59 -16.58 2.88
C LYS A 104 10.63 -15.72 2.09
N ALA A 105 10.27 -15.17 0.94
CA ALA A 105 11.21 -14.60 -0.04
C ALA A 105 11.76 -13.20 0.32
N VAL A 106 11.22 -12.53 1.34
CA VAL A 106 11.80 -11.27 1.85
C VAL A 106 12.21 -11.49 3.31
N ALA A 107 13.18 -12.38 3.52
CA ALA A 107 13.68 -12.76 4.84
C ALA A 107 14.27 -11.57 5.63
N SER A 108 14.55 -10.43 4.98
CA SER A 108 15.15 -9.24 5.60
C SER A 108 14.14 -8.17 6.05
N THR A 109 12.91 -8.16 5.52
CA THR A 109 11.94 -7.12 5.86
C THR A 109 10.99 -7.58 6.95
N LYS A 110 11.04 -6.94 8.12
CA LYS A 110 10.08 -7.11 9.23
C LYS A 110 8.63 -6.68 8.87
N CYS A 111 8.35 -6.36 7.61
CA CYS A 111 7.03 -5.90 7.18
C CYS A 111 6.24 -7.07 6.60
N SER A 112 5.04 -7.33 7.12
CA SER A 112 4.19 -8.44 6.70
C SER A 112 3.20 -8.08 5.57
N ARG A 113 3.08 -6.79 5.22
CA ARG A 113 2.11 -6.30 4.24
C ARG A 113 2.68 -5.18 3.37
N PHE A 114 2.43 -5.27 2.06
CA PHE A 114 2.94 -4.34 1.06
C PHE A 114 1.82 -3.87 0.13
N PHE A 115 2.01 -2.68 -0.45
CA PHE A 115 1.34 -2.26 -1.66
C PHE A 115 2.09 -2.82 -2.87
N CYS A 116 1.38 -3.48 -3.79
CA CYS A 116 1.96 -4.09 -4.99
C CYS A 116 1.64 -3.30 -6.26
N GLY A 117 2.53 -3.38 -7.26
CA GLY A 117 2.36 -2.67 -8.54
C GLY A 117 2.61 -1.16 -8.41
N ARG A 118 3.42 -0.79 -7.41
CA ARG A 118 3.83 0.59 -7.13
C ARG A 118 5.32 0.57 -6.83
N ARG A 119 6.03 1.55 -7.33
CA ARG A 119 7.45 1.77 -7.03
C ARG A 119 7.69 3.20 -6.56
N TRP A 120 8.76 3.39 -5.81
CA TRP A 120 9.26 4.73 -5.48
C TRP A 120 9.79 5.40 -6.75
N LEU A 121 9.58 6.71 -6.87
CA LEU A 121 10.30 7.50 -7.86
C LEU A 121 11.76 7.62 -7.41
N ASP A 122 12.70 7.30 -8.31
CA ASP A 122 14.14 7.32 -8.01
C ASP A 122 14.70 8.73 -8.20
N PRO A 123 15.21 9.40 -7.15
CA PRO A 123 15.79 10.73 -7.27
C PRO A 123 17.10 10.77 -8.10
N SER A 124 17.70 9.61 -8.36
CA SER A 124 18.93 9.44 -9.16
C SER A 124 18.61 9.43 -10.67
N ASP A 125 17.41 9.02 -11.05
CA ASP A 125 16.92 9.06 -12.42
C ASP A 125 16.42 10.47 -12.77
N ALA A 126 16.89 11.03 -13.89
CA ALA A 126 16.54 12.37 -14.32
C ALA A 126 15.04 12.55 -14.58
N ALA A 127 14.39 11.55 -15.17
CA ALA A 127 12.95 11.60 -15.46
C ALA A 127 12.11 11.55 -14.18
N SER A 128 12.44 10.63 -13.28
CA SER A 128 11.82 10.53 -11.95
C SER A 128 12.05 11.78 -11.10
N ARG A 129 13.25 12.37 -11.16
CA ARG A 129 13.57 13.64 -10.49
C ARG A 129 12.72 14.80 -11.00
N GLN A 130 12.53 14.93 -12.31
CA GLN A 130 11.64 15.95 -12.89
C GLN A 130 10.18 15.77 -12.44
N LYS A 131 9.69 14.53 -12.40
CA LYS A 131 8.35 14.20 -11.87
C LYS A 131 8.23 14.60 -10.40
N LEU A 132 9.23 14.27 -9.58
CA LEU A 132 9.27 14.63 -8.16
C LEU A 132 9.28 16.15 -7.97
N GLU A 133 10.01 16.88 -8.80
CA GLU A 133 10.08 18.35 -8.73
C GLU A 133 8.73 19.00 -9.08
N GLN A 134 8.08 18.54 -10.15
CA GLN A 134 6.75 19.00 -10.52
C GLN A 134 5.74 18.67 -9.40
N ALA A 135 5.73 17.42 -8.93
CA ALA A 135 4.82 17.01 -7.86
C ALA A 135 5.05 17.76 -6.55
N HIS A 136 6.31 18.10 -6.23
CA HIS A 136 6.63 18.96 -5.08
C HIS A 136 6.05 20.36 -5.26
N ARG A 137 6.19 20.97 -6.45
CA ARG A 137 5.57 22.27 -6.75
C ARG A 137 4.05 22.22 -6.61
N ASP A 138 3.42 21.16 -7.11
CA ASP A 138 1.97 20.96 -7.02
C ASP A 138 1.52 20.80 -5.56
N LEU A 139 2.28 20.07 -4.74
CA LEU A 139 2.02 19.96 -3.30
C LEU A 139 2.16 21.30 -2.59
N CYS A 140 3.19 22.10 -2.93
CA CYS A 140 3.35 23.43 -2.36
C CYS A 140 2.23 24.41 -2.76
N ALA A 141 1.74 24.30 -4.00
CA ALA A 141 0.65 25.13 -4.50
C ALA A 141 -0.69 24.78 -3.82
N ASN A 142 -0.99 23.49 -3.67
CA ASN A 142 -2.25 23.03 -3.07
C ASN A 142 -2.23 23.05 -1.53
N PHE A 143 -1.06 22.93 -0.92
CA PHE A 143 -0.90 22.85 0.54
C PHE A 143 0.17 23.83 1.04
N PRO A 144 -0.14 25.13 1.19
CA PRO A 144 0.84 26.15 1.54
C PRO A 144 1.58 25.92 2.88
N ALA A 145 1.01 25.18 3.83
CA ALA A 145 1.76 24.85 5.05
C ALA A 145 2.89 23.83 4.80
N PHE A 146 2.81 23.03 3.74
CA PHE A 146 3.88 22.13 3.33
C PHE A 146 5.11 22.90 2.82
N SER A 147 4.92 23.96 2.03
CA SER A 147 6.04 24.77 1.51
C SER A 147 6.83 25.49 2.61
N ARG A 148 6.18 25.79 3.74
CA ARG A 148 6.84 26.33 4.93
C ARG A 148 7.63 25.29 5.72
N ALA A 149 7.22 24.03 5.65
CA ALA A 149 7.79 22.94 6.45
C ALA A 149 8.86 22.13 5.71
N SER A 150 8.78 22.04 4.38
CA SER A 150 9.66 21.20 3.57
C SER A 150 10.13 21.92 2.31
N SER A 151 11.38 21.62 1.93
CA SER A 151 11.96 22.01 0.64
C SER A 151 12.08 20.79 -0.28
N PHE A 152 12.29 21.03 -1.58
CA PHE A 152 12.51 19.94 -2.53
C PHE A 152 13.76 19.12 -2.18
N GLN A 153 14.82 19.77 -1.69
CA GLN A 153 16.03 19.07 -1.25
C GLN A 153 15.78 18.19 -0.02
N THR A 154 14.94 18.65 0.92
CA THR A 154 14.51 17.84 2.05
C THR A 154 13.80 16.58 1.57
N LEU A 155 12.87 16.69 0.62
CA LEU A 155 12.17 15.55 0.04
C LEU A 155 13.16 14.54 -0.59
N LEU A 156 14.08 15.01 -1.44
CA LEU A 156 15.07 14.14 -2.09
C LEU A 156 15.99 13.44 -1.08
N SER A 157 16.47 14.16 -0.05
CA SER A 157 17.33 13.59 0.98
C SER A 157 16.66 12.47 1.78
N ARG A 158 15.34 12.53 1.94
CA ARG A 158 14.54 11.52 2.67
C ARG A 158 14.08 10.35 1.79
N LEU A 159 14.01 10.56 0.47
CA LEU A 159 13.75 9.52 -0.54
C LEU A 159 15.00 8.70 -0.90
N SER A 160 16.18 9.19 -0.55
CA SER A 160 17.49 8.65 -0.93
C SER A 160 17.63 7.12 -0.75
N PRO A 161 18.29 6.42 -1.70
CA PRO A 161 18.18 4.98 -1.99
C PRO A 161 18.54 3.96 -0.89
N ALA A 162 18.90 4.37 0.32
CA ALA A 162 18.94 3.46 1.48
C ALA A 162 17.57 2.81 1.73
N SER A 163 16.48 3.48 1.33
CA SER A 163 15.11 2.94 1.36
C SER A 163 14.72 2.11 0.13
N VAL A 164 15.46 2.21 -0.98
CA VAL A 164 15.14 1.58 -2.29
C VAL A 164 15.90 0.27 -2.48
N THR A 165 17.09 0.13 -1.90
CA THR A 165 17.95 -1.06 -2.03
C THR A 165 17.42 -2.32 -1.33
N ALA A 166 16.38 -2.22 -0.49
CA ALA A 166 15.75 -3.39 0.11
C ALA A 166 14.82 -4.18 -0.84
N GLY A 167 14.51 -3.66 -2.04
CA GLY A 167 13.60 -4.30 -3.00
C GLY A 167 14.24 -4.91 -4.25
N ALA A 168 15.48 -4.55 -4.61
CA ALA A 168 16.07 -4.90 -5.90
C ALA A 168 17.13 -6.03 -5.84
N ALA A 169 17.60 -6.42 -4.66
CA ALA A 169 18.57 -7.52 -4.53
C ALA A 169 17.87 -8.87 -4.31
N ALA A 170 17.16 -9.36 -5.32
CA ALA A 170 16.99 -10.80 -5.46
C ALA A 170 18.33 -11.37 -5.96
N PRO A 171 18.90 -12.42 -5.32
CA PRO A 171 20.12 -13.05 -5.82
C PRO A 171 19.83 -13.56 -7.23
N ALA A 172 20.61 -13.10 -8.20
CA ALA A 172 20.73 -13.78 -9.48
C ALA A 172 21.06 -15.24 -9.17
N GLY A 173 20.11 -16.13 -9.40
CA GLY A 173 20.34 -17.56 -9.38
C GLY A 173 21.41 -17.85 -10.42
N SER A 174 22.63 -18.08 -9.95
CA SER A 174 23.67 -18.73 -10.73
C SER A 174 23.20 -20.16 -10.98
N ASP A 175 22.45 -20.34 -12.06
CA ASP A 175 22.12 -21.65 -12.62
C ASP A 175 23.33 -22.10 -13.45
N SER A 176 24.31 -22.68 -12.76
CA SER A 176 25.53 -23.21 -13.36
C SER A 176 25.73 -24.66 -12.92
N GLY A 177 25.63 -25.58 -13.89
CA GLY A 177 26.06 -26.98 -13.80
C GLY A 177 24.95 -27.93 -13.36
N GLY A 178 24.68 -29.05 -14.03
CA GLY A 178 25.44 -29.76 -15.03
C GLY A 178 24.69 -31.05 -15.38
N ALA A 179 25.11 -31.66 -16.48
CA ALA A 179 24.52 -32.84 -17.09
C ALA A 179 24.53 -34.11 -16.22
N ASP A 180 23.75 -35.08 -16.71
CA ASP A 180 23.93 -36.53 -16.58
C ASP A 180 23.47 -37.22 -15.28
N GLU A 181 22.47 -38.10 -15.37
CA GLU A 181 22.73 -39.55 -15.50
C GLU A 181 21.40 -40.32 -15.47
N SER A 182 21.22 -41.16 -16.48
CA SER A 182 20.16 -42.15 -16.61
C SER A 182 20.19 -43.16 -15.46
N ARG A 183 19.03 -43.48 -14.86
CA ARG A 183 18.82 -44.83 -14.30
C ARG A 183 17.36 -45.21 -14.14
N GLU A 184 16.98 -46.20 -14.94
CA GLU A 184 15.86 -47.10 -14.71
C GLU A 184 15.92 -47.72 -13.31
N ALA A 185 14.77 -47.78 -12.64
CA ALA A 185 14.46 -48.86 -11.71
C ALA A 185 12.95 -49.11 -11.66
N VAL A 186 12.57 -50.18 -12.35
CA VAL A 186 11.32 -50.95 -12.25
C VAL A 186 11.10 -51.45 -10.81
N GLY A 187 9.86 -51.43 -10.31
CA GLY A 187 9.45 -52.40 -9.27
C GLY A 187 8.33 -52.05 -8.28
N ARG A 188 7.07 -52.31 -8.69
CA ARG A 188 6.06 -53.15 -7.98
C ARG A 188 5.69 -52.90 -6.49
N ARG A 189 4.41 -52.56 -6.26
CA ARG A 189 3.32 -53.29 -5.51
C ARG A 189 2.35 -52.29 -4.85
N VAL A 190 1.07 -52.23 -5.26
CA VAL A 190 -0.12 -53.01 -4.83
C VAL A 190 -0.64 -52.67 -3.42
N GLY A 191 -1.91 -52.24 -3.35
CA GLY A 191 -2.76 -52.15 -2.15
C GLY A 191 -3.71 -50.95 -2.23
N ALA A 192 -4.84 -51.00 -2.95
CA ALA A 192 -6.15 -51.52 -2.51
C ALA A 192 -6.68 -50.88 -1.21
N GLY A 193 -7.77 -50.11 -1.34
CA GLY A 193 -8.53 -49.58 -0.20
C GLY A 193 -9.76 -48.79 -0.65
N GLN A 194 -10.88 -49.48 -0.81
CA GLN A 194 -12.21 -49.01 -1.23
C GLN A 194 -12.97 -48.21 -0.14
N ALA A 195 -14.08 -47.61 -0.59
CA ALA A 195 -15.35 -47.31 0.13
C ALA A 195 -15.35 -46.02 1.00
N ALA A 196 -16.42 -45.23 1.16
CA ALA A 196 -17.85 -45.24 0.80
C ALA A 196 -18.34 -43.77 0.87
N ALA A 197 -19.16 -43.23 -0.04
CA ALA A 197 -20.63 -43.17 0.03
C ALA A 197 -21.26 -42.86 1.41
N GLY A 198 -21.87 -41.66 1.56
CA GLY A 198 -22.78 -41.30 2.66
C GLY A 198 -23.17 -39.82 2.63
N ARG A 199 -24.23 -39.44 1.87
CA ARG A 199 -25.61 -39.11 2.30
C ARG A 199 -25.77 -37.94 3.30
N ARG A 200 -26.43 -36.88 2.78
CA ARG A 200 -27.56 -36.09 3.30
C ARG A 200 -27.61 -35.72 4.80
N ALA A 201 -27.75 -34.41 5.07
CA ALA A 201 -28.87 -33.89 5.86
C ALA A 201 -29.08 -32.40 5.56
N ALA A 202 -30.26 -32.08 5.05
CA ALA A 202 -30.82 -30.73 5.01
C ALA A 202 -31.42 -30.43 6.39
N ALA A 203 -31.21 -29.22 6.90
CA ALA A 203 -31.91 -28.71 8.07
C ALA A 203 -32.90 -27.62 7.63
N GLU A 204 -34.15 -27.85 7.98
CA GLU A 204 -35.32 -27.02 7.68
C GLU A 204 -35.44 -25.81 8.61
N ARG A 205 -36.05 -24.76 8.04
CA ARG A 205 -37.13 -23.91 8.57
C ARG A 205 -37.20 -23.64 10.07
N GLY A 206 -37.16 -22.35 10.41
CA GLY A 206 -37.82 -21.79 11.59
C GLY A 206 -38.36 -20.41 11.24
N GLY A 207 -39.61 -20.36 10.78
CA GLY A 207 -40.38 -19.12 10.68
C GLY A 207 -40.92 -18.76 12.05
N GLY A 208 -40.88 -17.46 12.39
CA GLY A 208 -41.47 -16.91 13.60
C GLY A 208 -42.23 -15.64 13.26
N ASP A 209 -43.55 -15.80 13.15
CA ASP A 209 -44.54 -14.73 13.22
C ASP A 209 -44.49 -14.06 14.61
N ARG A 210 -44.69 -12.74 14.65
CA ARG A 210 -45.03 -12.03 15.90
C ARG A 210 -46.13 -10.99 15.64
N PRO A 211 -47.02 -10.79 16.63
CA PRO A 211 -48.26 -10.01 16.52
C PRO A 211 -48.04 -8.51 16.37
#